data_AF-A0A9E2UVX2-F1
#
_entry.id   AF-A0A9E2UVX2-F1
#
_cell.length_a   1.000
_cell.length_b   1.000
_cell.length_c   1.000
_cell.angle_alpha   90.00
_cell.angle_beta   90.00
_cell.angle_gamma   90.00
#
_symmetry.space_group_name_H-M   'P 1'
#
loop_
_entity.id
_entity.type
_entity.pdbx_description
1 polymer ?
#
loop_
_entity_poly.entity_id
_entity_poly.type
_entity_poly.pdbx_seq_one_letter_code
_entity_poly.pdbx_strand_id
1 'polypeptide(L)' 'MVSETDLIYGKPASRLVEGHPIGNGRMGMLVWTTPDALQFQINRVDVFAVNRNAAGARFPGRKHRLWLERWRPASLHLRG' A
#
# COMPACT_ATOMS: atom_id res chain seq x y z
N MET A 1 -10.69 22.56 -15.53
CA MET A 1 -10.52 21.11 -15.32
C MET A 1 -11.71 20.63 -14.51
N VAL A 2 -12.30 19.50 -14.90
CA VAL A 2 -13.56 19.01 -14.35
C VAL A 2 -13.30 18.29 -13.02
N SER A 3 -14.02 18.70 -11.98
CA SER A 3 -14.00 18.19 -10.59
C SER A 3 -14.89 16.95 -10.37
N GLU A 4 -15.64 16.52 -11.39
CA GLU A 4 -16.74 15.54 -11.23
C GLU A 4 -16.27 14.10 -11.00
N THR A 5 -14.98 13.81 -11.19
CA THR A 5 -14.39 12.47 -11.00
C THR A 5 -13.44 12.39 -9.82
N ASP A 6 -13.31 13.48 -9.04
CA ASP A 6 -12.41 13.50 -7.89
C ASP A 6 -13.09 12.86 -6.68
N LEU A 7 -12.38 11.92 -6.05
CA LEU A 7 -12.80 11.33 -4.79
C LEU A 7 -12.04 12.00 -3.64
N ILE A 8 -12.73 12.86 -2.90
CA ILE A 8 -12.14 13.65 -1.81
C ILE A 8 -12.45 12.97 -0.47
N TYR A 9 -11.40 12.66 0.29
CA TYR A 9 -11.49 12.05 1.62
C TYR A 9 -11.15 13.09 2.70
N GLY A 10 -12.09 13.34 3.62
CA GLY A 10 -11.92 14.38 4.66
C GLY A 10 -11.12 13.94 5.89
N LYS A 11 -10.75 12.66 6.00
CA LYS A 11 -9.98 12.12 7.13
C LYS A 11 -9.21 10.86 6.72
N PRO A 12 -8.15 10.49 7.46
CA PRO A 12 -7.45 9.23 7.23
C PRO A 12 -8.35 8.01 7.32
N ALA A 13 -8.00 6.95 6.59
CA ALA A 13 -8.76 5.70 6.57
C ALA A 13 -8.69 5.01 7.93
N SER A 14 -9.85 4.61 8.45
CA SER A 14 -9.97 3.84 9.69
C SER A 14 -9.79 2.34 9.45
N ARG A 15 -10.06 1.89 8.22
CA ARG A 15 -9.98 0.49 7.78
C ARG A 15 -9.34 0.41 6.41
N LEU A 16 -8.66 -0.71 6.13
CA LEU A 16 -7.97 -0.91 4.84
C LEU A 16 -8.91 -0.79 3.63
N VAL A 17 -10.14 -1.29 3.75
CA VAL A 17 -11.13 -1.29 2.66
C VAL A 17 -11.53 0.13 2.21
N GLU A 18 -11.21 1.15 3.00
CA GLU A 18 -11.48 2.55 2.69
C GLU A 18 -10.35 3.18 1.85
N GLY A 19 -9.28 2.42 1.53
CA GLY A 19 -8.18 2.89 0.68
C GLY A 19 -8.59 3.11 -0.77
N HIS A 20 -7.83 3.94 -1.46
CA HIS A 20 -8.04 4.26 -2.87
C HIS A 20 -7.31 3.25 -3.77
N PRO A 21 -8.02 2.52 -4.65
CA PRO A 21 -7.40 1.58 -5.57
C PRO A 21 -6.77 2.32 -6.76
N ILE A 22 -5.51 2.00 -7.07
CA ILE A 22 -4.80 2.51 -8.25
C ILE A 22 -4.20 1.30 -8.98
N GLY A 23 -4.34 1.23 -10.29
CA GLY A 23 -3.77 0.14 -11.07
C GLY A 23 -3.56 0.47 -12.53
N ASN A 24 -2.68 -0.30 -13.18
CA ASN A 24 -2.36 -0.18 -14.59
C ASN A 24 -2.60 -1.49 -15.37
N GLY A 25 -3.41 -2.40 -14.81
CA GLY A 25 -3.68 -3.72 -15.38
C GLY A 25 -2.62 -4.79 -15.11
N ARG A 26 -1.39 -4.41 -14.69
CA ARG A 26 -0.33 -5.36 -14.30
C ARG A 26 0.01 -5.28 -12.82
N MET A 27 0.12 -4.06 -12.31
CA MET A 27 0.30 -3.72 -10.91
C MET A 27 -0.99 -3.09 -10.39
N GLY A 28 -1.33 -3.39 -9.14
CA GLY A 28 -2.39 -2.75 -8.39
C GLY A 28 -1.86 -2.31 -7.03
N MET A 29 -2.35 -1.19 -6.52
CA MET A 29 -2.07 -0.71 -5.18
C MET A 29 -3.37 -0.26 -4.52
N LEU A 30 -3.49 -0.57 -3.23
CA LEU A 30 -4.44 0.10 -2.36
C LEU A 30 -3.65 1.13 -1.55
N VAL A 31 -4.03 2.40 -1.66
CA VAL A 31 -3.35 3.52 -0.99
C VAL A 31 -4.25 4.10 0.07
N TRP A 32 -3.74 4.29 1.29
CA TRP A 32 -4.49 4.97 2.35
C TRP A 32 -3.57 5.73 3.28
N THR A 33 -4.11 6.74 3.94
CA THR A 33 -3.40 7.53 4.95
C THR A 33 -3.72 7.02 6.36
N THR A 34 -2.73 7.05 7.23
CA THR A 34 -2.88 7.13 8.69
C THR A 34 -2.60 8.58 9.11
N PRO A 35 -2.80 8.95 10.40
CA PRO A 35 -2.44 10.30 10.85
C PRO A 35 -0.98 10.69 10.61
N ASP A 36 -0.07 9.71 10.52
CA ASP A 36 1.39 9.91 10.51
C ASP A 36 2.11 9.30 9.30
N ALA A 37 1.41 8.58 8.43
CA ALA A 37 2.03 7.89 7.30
C ALA A 37 1.09 7.73 6.11
N LEU A 38 1.70 7.55 4.94
CA LEU A 38 1.06 6.99 3.77
C LEU A 38 1.37 5.50 3.71
N GLN A 39 0.35 4.68 3.53
CA GLN A 39 0.45 3.23 3.51
C GLN A 39 0.05 2.68 2.14
N PHE A 40 0.67 1.56 1.79
CA PHE A 40 0.48 0.90 0.51
C PHE A 40 0.34 -0.61 0.71
N GLN A 41 -0.70 -1.19 0.12
CA GLN A 41 -0.68 -2.61 -0.22
C GLN A 41 -0.35 -2.70 -1.71
N ILE A 42 0.69 -3.45 -2.07
CA ILE A 42 1.17 -3.57 -3.44
C ILE A 42 0.87 -4.99 -3.94
N ASN A 43 0.20 -5.08 -5.08
CA ASN A 43 -0.21 -6.32 -5.72
C ASN A 43 0.28 -6.37 -7.17
N ARG A 44 0.61 -7.56 -7.66
CA ARG A 44 0.94 -7.83 -9.07
C ARG A 44 0.06 -8.98 -9.55
N VAL A 45 -0.44 -8.87 -10.77
CA VAL A 45 -1.43 -9.81 -11.34
C VAL A 45 -0.96 -11.27 -11.44
N ASP A 46 0.36 -11.52 -11.44
CA ASP A 46 0.97 -12.85 -11.59
C ASP A 46 1.65 -13.34 -10.29
N VAL A 47 1.42 -12.68 -9.15
CA VAL A 47 1.96 -13.08 -7.85
C VAL A 47 0.85 -13.61 -6.96
N PHE A 48 0.87 -14.93 -6.75
CA PHE A 48 -0.13 -15.63 -5.94
C PHE A 48 0.53 -16.37 -4.77
N ALA A 49 -0.20 -16.43 -3.66
CA ALA A 49 0.14 -17.26 -2.52
C ALA A 49 -0.11 -18.74 -2.87
N VAL A 50 0.88 -19.43 -3.43
CA VAL A 50 0.73 -20.80 -3.95
C VAL A 50 1.18 -21.91 -2.99
N ASN A 51 1.69 -21.58 -1.81
CA ASN A 51 2.03 -22.57 -0.78
C ASN A 51 1.13 -22.43 0.45
N ARG A 52 0.91 -23.53 1.16
CA ARG A 52 0.07 -23.55 2.37
C ARG A 52 0.60 -22.70 3.53
N ASN A 53 1.86 -22.29 3.43
CA ASN A 53 2.58 -21.50 4.43
C ASN A 53 2.56 -20.00 4.10
N ALA A 54 1.88 -19.58 3.04
CA ALA A 54 1.77 -18.19 2.67
C ALA A 54 0.81 -17.50 3.64
N ALA A 55 1.36 -17.01 4.76
CA ALA A 55 0.66 -16.13 5.66
C ALA A 55 0.80 -14.69 5.15
N GLY A 56 -0.32 -13.96 5.02
CA GLY A 56 -0.29 -12.53 4.75
C GLY A 56 0.40 -11.81 5.91
N ALA A 57 1.61 -11.29 5.69
CA ALA A 57 2.33 -10.54 6.71
C ALA A 57 1.79 -9.10 6.78
N ARG A 58 1.25 -8.70 7.93
CA ARG A 58 1.02 -7.30 8.28
C ARG A 58 2.21 -6.86 9.11
N PHE A 59 3.01 -5.92 8.62
CA PHE A 59 4.14 -5.37 9.37
C PHE A 59 3.66 -4.18 10.21
N PRO A 60 3.48 -4.31 11.55
CA PRO A 60 3.15 -3.18 12.39
C PRO A 60 4.44 -2.38 12.62
N GLY A 61 4.42 -1.09 12.30
CA GLY A 61 5.62 -0.26 12.24
C GLY A 61 6.43 -0.18 13.54
N ARG A 62 7.76 -0.34 13.41
CA ARG A 62 8.80 0.60 13.86
C ARG A 62 10.11 0.31 13.11
N LYS A 63 10.86 1.39 12.86
CA LYS A 63 12.11 1.58 12.10
C LYS A 63 12.97 0.33 11.78
N HIS A 64 13.34 0.26 10.49
CA HIS A 64 14.63 -0.20 9.97
C HIS A 64 15.27 -1.44 10.63
N ARG A 65 14.91 -2.63 10.13
CA ARG A 65 15.89 -3.69 9.84
C ARG A 65 15.28 -4.72 8.91
N LEU A 66 15.74 -4.68 7.66
CA LEU A 66 15.30 -5.53 6.56
C LEU A 66 15.76 -6.96 6.77
N TRP A 67 14.84 -7.92 6.63
CA TRP A 67 15.19 -9.27 6.21
C TRP A 67 15.56 -9.22 4.72
N LEU A 68 16.85 -9.45 4.42
CA LEU A 68 17.32 -9.88 3.11
C LEU A 68 16.81 -11.33 2.92
N GLU A 69 16.26 -11.79 1.80
CA GLU A 69 16.67 -11.62 0.42
C GLU A 69 15.45 -11.63 -0.51
N ARG A 70 15.53 -10.89 -1.62
CA ARG A 70 14.54 -10.80 -2.72
C ARG A 70 13.36 -9.84 -2.47
N TRP A 71 13.32 -8.82 -3.34
CA TRP A 71 12.33 -7.72 -3.45
C TRP A 71 12.59 -6.50 -2.53
N ARG A 72 13.09 -5.40 -3.12
CA ARG A 72 13.18 -4.09 -2.47
C ARG A 72 11.95 -3.23 -2.83
N PRO A 73 11.08 -2.85 -1.88
CA PRO A 73 10.16 -1.73 -2.06
C PRO A 73 10.85 -0.41 -1.68
N ALA A 74 10.65 0.62 -2.50
CA ALA A 74 11.12 1.97 -2.24
C ALA A 74 10.15 2.67 -1.27
N SER A 75 10.68 3.22 -0.17
CA SER A 75 9.96 4.16 0.70
C SER A 75 10.53 5.55 0.46
N LEU A 76 9.71 6.47 -0.05
CA LEU A 76 10.08 7.87 -0.17
C LEU A 76 9.73 8.60 1.14
N HIS A 77 10.76 9.05 1.87
CA HIS A 77 10.58 10.04 2.92
C HIS A 77 10.57 11.42 2.24
N LEU A 78 9.42 12.07 2.20
CA LEU A 78 9.36 13.50 1.88
C LEU A 78 9.88 14.25 3.12
N ARG A 79 11.06 14.86 2.98
CA ARG A 79 11.48 15.93 3.89
C ARG A 79 10.85 17.23 3.39
N GLY A 80 10.31 18.02 4.32
CA GLY A 80 9.83 19.37 4.04
C GLY A 80 10.93 20.32 3.64
#